data_AF-A0A2N1UQ70-F1
#
_entry.id   AF-A0A2N1UQ70-F1
#
_cell.length_a   1.000
_cell.length_b   1.000
_cell.length_c   1.000
_cell.angle_alpha   90.00
_cell.angle_beta   90.00
_cell.angle_gamma   90.00
#
_symmetry.space_group_name_H-M   'P 1'
#
loop_
_entity.id
_entity.type
_entity.pdbx_description
1 polymer ?
#
loop_
_entity_poly.entity_id
_entity_poly.type
_entity_poly.pdbx_seq_one_letter_code
_entity_poly.pdbx_strand_id
1 'polypeptide(L)'
;MFATLKLAVPVDEAAKYIHAPATLKDAAQAGVQAEIDNIAMYERFLAQPVLKDPRYASMVDLFTRLRDASKNHLAAFQKQLQKY
;
A
#
# COMPACT_ATOMS: atom_id res chain seq x y z
N MET A 1 14.25 12.59 16.82
CA MET A 1 12.84 12.93 16.55
C MET A 1 11.95 12.58 17.75
N PHE A 2 11.79 11.32 18.16
CA PHE A 2 10.95 10.96 19.34
C PHE A 2 11.42 11.58 20.66
N ALA A 3 12.71 11.46 20.99
CA ALA A 3 13.28 12.08 22.20
C ALA A 3 13.14 13.61 22.20
N THR A 4 13.31 14.24 21.03
CA THR A 4 13.11 15.68 20.84
C THR A 4 11.66 16.12 21.04
N LEU A 5 10.70 15.21 20.81
CA LEU A 5 9.27 15.41 21.05
C LEU A 5 8.81 14.93 22.44
N LYS A 6 9.74 14.49 23.32
CA LYS A 6 9.43 13.88 24.63
C LYS A 6 8.47 12.68 24.55
N LEU A 7 8.51 11.96 23.43
CA LEU A 7 7.72 10.75 23.21
C LEU A 7 8.57 9.51 23.44
N ALA A 8 7.98 8.48 24.06
CA ALA A 8 8.59 7.16 24.15
C ALA A 8 8.60 6.48 22.78
N VAL A 9 9.64 5.70 22.50
CA VAL A 9 9.67 4.84 21.32
C VAL A 9 8.68 3.69 21.56
N PRO A 10 7.73 3.43 20.64
CA PRO A 10 6.83 2.30 20.76
C PRO A 10 7.58 0.98 20.79
N VAL A 11 7.03 -0.01 21.52
CA VAL A 11 7.53 -1.39 21.47
C VAL A 11 7.31 -1.94 20.07
N ASP A 12 8.31 -2.66 19.53
CA ASP A 12 8.17 -3.35 18.26
C ASP A 12 7.28 -4.59 18.44
N GLU A 13 6.07 -4.53 17.90
CA GLU A 13 5.11 -5.63 17.89
C GLU A 13 4.86 -6.18 16.48
N ALA A 14 5.69 -5.84 15.50
CA ALA A 14 5.46 -6.16 14.09
C ALA A 14 5.22 -7.65 13.86
N ALA A 15 5.94 -8.51 14.58
CA ALA A 15 5.82 -9.97 14.48
C ALA A 15 4.39 -10.48 14.74
N LYS A 16 3.57 -9.76 15.51
CA LYS A 16 2.16 -10.16 15.79
C LYS A 16 1.25 -10.03 14.56
N TYR A 17 1.67 -9.28 13.55
CA TYR A 17 0.85 -8.93 12.39
C TYR A 17 1.39 -9.54 11.09
N ILE A 18 2.52 -10.23 11.13
CA ILE A 18 3.11 -10.89 9.96
C ILE A 18 2.41 -12.22 9.74
N HIS A 19 1.75 -12.36 8.59
CA HIS A 19 1.18 -13.61 8.10
C HIS A 19 1.92 -14.04 6.83
N ALA A 20 2.88 -14.96 6.98
CA ALA A 20 3.64 -15.48 5.86
C ALA A 20 2.80 -16.49 5.05
N PRO A 21 2.66 -16.33 3.72
CA PRO A 21 2.00 -17.31 2.87
C PRO A 21 2.74 -18.66 2.89
N ALA A 22 2.00 -19.77 2.81
CA ALA A 22 2.57 -21.11 2.83
C ALA A 22 3.30 -21.45 1.52
N THR A 23 2.84 -20.90 0.39
CA THR A 23 3.44 -21.14 -0.93
C THR A 23 3.60 -19.84 -1.72
N LEU A 24 4.44 -19.90 -2.76
CA LEU A 24 4.58 -18.80 -3.72
C LEU A 24 3.29 -18.53 -4.51
N LYS A 25 2.42 -19.54 -4.69
CA LYS A 25 1.09 -19.36 -5.29
C LYS A 25 0.20 -18.55 -4.36
N ASP A 26 0.14 -18.91 -3.08
CA ASP A 26 -0.64 -18.18 -2.07
C ASP A 26 -0.14 -16.74 -1.93
N ALA A 27 1.19 -16.54 -1.96
CA ALA A 27 1.80 -15.21 -1.94
C ALA A 27 1.37 -14.37 -3.14
N ALA A 28 1.36 -14.94 -4.34
CA ALA A 28 0.92 -14.22 -5.53
C ALA A 28 -0.59 -13.93 -5.52
N GLN A 29 -1.43 -14.82 -4.97
CA GLN A 29 -2.87 -14.59 -4.81
C GLN A 29 -3.13 -13.46 -3.80
N ALA A 30 -2.46 -13.49 -2.65
CA ALA A 30 -2.54 -12.44 -1.65
C ALA A 30 -2.06 -11.10 -2.22
N GLY A 31 -0.97 -11.10 -3.01
CA GLY A 31 -0.46 -9.93 -3.71
C GLY A 31 -1.46 -9.34 -4.71
N VAL A 32 -2.16 -10.16 -5.50
CA VAL A 32 -3.24 -9.67 -6.39
C VAL A 32 -4.32 -8.94 -5.60
N GLN A 33 -4.82 -9.54 -4.52
CA GLN A 33 -5.88 -8.91 -3.73
C GLN A 33 -5.38 -7.63 -3.05
N ALA A 34 -4.18 -7.66 -2.47
CA ALA A 34 -3.57 -6.49 -1.83
C ALA A 34 -3.44 -5.31 -2.78
N GLU A 35 -3.05 -5.54 -4.04
CA GLU A 35 -2.89 -4.45 -5.00
C GLU A 35 -4.24 -3.94 -5.55
N ILE A 36 -5.26 -4.80 -5.65
CA ILE A 36 -6.64 -4.35 -5.93
C ILE A 36 -7.13 -3.42 -4.81
N ASP A 37 -6.91 -3.82 -3.56
CA ASP A 37 -7.31 -3.05 -2.39
C ASP A 37 -6.53 -1.73 -2.29
N ASN A 38 -5.22 -1.74 -2.59
CA ASN A 38 -4.40 -0.53 -2.65
C ASN A 38 -4.88 0.45 -3.73
N ILE A 39 -5.17 -0.03 -4.94
CA ILE A 39 -5.68 0.81 -6.03
C ILE A 39 -6.99 1.48 -5.60
N ALA A 40 -7.94 0.70 -5.07
CA ALA A 40 -9.22 1.20 -4.59
C ALA A 40 -9.05 2.20 -3.43
N MET A 41 -8.11 1.95 -2.52
CA MET A 41 -7.78 2.86 -1.42
C MET A 41 -7.25 4.20 -1.95
N TYR A 42 -6.26 4.20 -2.85
CA TYR A 42 -5.72 5.45 -3.39
C TYR A 42 -6.74 6.21 -4.24
N GLU A 43 -7.62 5.51 -4.97
CA GLU A 43 -8.75 6.15 -5.65
C GLU A 43 -9.69 6.86 -4.67
N ARG A 44 -10.00 6.23 -3.52
CA ARG A 44 -10.79 6.85 -2.44
C ARG A 44 -10.07 8.03 -1.79
N PHE A 45 -8.75 7.96 -1.62
CA PHE A 45 -7.95 9.06 -1.09
C PHE A 45 -7.94 10.24 -2.06
N LEU A 46 -7.67 10.00 -3.34
CA LEU A 46 -7.67 11.01 -4.40
C LEU A 46 -9.05 11.68 -4.57
N ALA A 47 -10.13 10.97 -4.26
CA ALA A 47 -11.48 11.53 -4.30
C ALA A 47 -11.84 12.43 -3.10
N GLN A 48 -11.00 12.50 -2.06
CA GLN A 48 -11.32 13.30 -0.87
C GLN A 48 -11.39 14.79 -1.22
N PRO A 49 -12.47 15.51 -0.81
CA PRO A 49 -12.62 16.93 -1.14
C PRO A 49 -11.46 17.81 -0.67
N VAL A 50 -10.83 17.45 0.46
CA VAL A 50 -9.68 18.18 1.00
C VAL A 50 -8.52 18.26 0.01
N LEU A 51 -8.31 17.23 -0.82
CA LEU A 51 -7.20 17.19 -1.78
C LEU A 51 -7.42 18.09 -3.01
N LYS A 52 -8.58 18.75 -3.13
CA LYS A 52 -8.79 19.81 -4.13
C LYS A 52 -8.08 21.11 -3.76
N ASP A 53 -7.71 21.29 -2.50
CA ASP A 53 -6.94 22.45 -2.06
C ASP A 53 -5.51 22.37 -2.64
N PRO A 54 -5.03 23.39 -3.38
CA PRO A 54 -3.71 23.40 -4.00
C PRO A 54 -2.54 23.15 -3.04
N ARG A 55 -2.71 23.45 -1.74
CA ARG A 55 -1.70 23.18 -0.70
C ARG A 55 -1.36 21.69 -0.57
N TYR A 56 -2.22 20.81 -1.07
CA TYR A 56 -2.05 19.36 -1.02
C TYR A 56 -1.67 18.74 -2.37
N ALA A 57 -1.25 19.54 -3.35
CA ALA A 57 -0.86 19.06 -4.68
C ALA A 57 0.22 17.97 -4.64
N SER A 58 1.18 18.06 -3.73
CA SER A 58 2.22 17.03 -3.56
C SER A 58 1.66 15.70 -3.04
N MET A 59 0.62 15.73 -2.20
CA MET A 59 -0.06 14.51 -1.76
C MET A 59 -0.87 13.88 -2.89
N VAL A 60 -1.49 14.69 -3.75
CA VAL A 60 -2.18 14.20 -4.96
C VAL A 60 -1.19 13.49 -5.90
N ASP A 61 -0.03 14.10 -6.15
CA ASP A 61 1.04 13.48 -6.97
C ASP A 61 1.53 12.17 -6.32
N LEU A 62 1.80 12.18 -5.01
CA LEU A 62 2.22 10.99 -4.28
C LEU A 62 1.20 9.84 -4.39
N PHE A 63 -0.07 10.09 -4.06
CA PHE A 63 -1.11 9.05 -4.13
C PHE A 63 -1.35 8.55 -5.55
N THR A 64 -1.23 9.43 -6.55
CA THR A 64 -1.30 9.04 -7.96
C THR A 64 -0.18 8.07 -8.32
N ARG A 65 1.07 8.39 -7.96
CA ARG A 65 2.23 7.52 -8.21
C ARG A 65 2.11 6.17 -7.50
N LEU A 66 1.64 6.17 -6.25
CA LEU A 66 1.48 4.93 -5.47
C LEU A 66 0.37 4.03 -6.04
N ARG A 67 -0.75 4.60 -6.46
CA ARG A 67 -1.81 3.87 -7.19
C ARG A 67 -1.26 3.25 -8.48
N ASP A 68 -0.50 4.02 -9.26
CA ASP A 68 0.01 3.54 -10.55
C ASP A 68 1.13 2.50 -10.37
N ALA A 69 1.93 2.59 -9.31
CA ALA A 69 2.82 1.51 -8.89
C ALA A 69 2.03 0.24 -8.51
N SER A 70 0.92 0.38 -7.78
CA SER A 70 0.04 -0.75 -7.43
C SER A 70 -0.51 -1.46 -8.67
N LYS A 71 -0.84 -0.72 -9.74
CA LYS A 71 -1.24 -1.32 -11.04
C LYS A 71 -0.11 -2.15 -11.67
N ASN A 72 1.13 -1.67 -11.58
CA ASN A 72 2.29 -2.42 -12.08
C ASN A 72 2.52 -3.69 -11.27
N HIS A 73 2.40 -3.61 -9.94
CA HIS A 73 2.50 -4.77 -9.05
C HIS A 73 1.40 -5.79 -9.32
N LEU A 74 0.14 -5.34 -9.47
CA LEU A 74 -1.00 -6.18 -9.80
C LEU A 74 -0.73 -6.99 -11.06
N ALA A 75 -0.26 -6.34 -12.13
CA ALA A 75 0.10 -7.02 -13.38
C ALA A 75 1.22 -8.05 -13.17
N ALA A 76 2.21 -7.74 -12.34
CA ALA A 76 3.29 -8.68 -12.02
C ALA A 76 2.80 -9.91 -11.25
N PHE A 77 1.95 -9.73 -10.23
CA PHE A 77 1.37 -10.85 -9.48
C PHE A 77 0.42 -11.70 -10.33
N GLN A 78 -0.42 -11.08 -11.17
CA GLN A 78 -1.27 -11.80 -12.12
C GLN A 78 -0.43 -12.63 -13.09
N LYS A 79 0.67 -12.08 -13.63
CA LYS A 79 1.61 -12.81 -14.48
C LYS A 79 2.29 -13.96 -13.75
N GLN A 80 2.60 -13.80 -12.46
CA GLN A 80 3.16 -14.88 -11.65
C GLN A 80 2.14 -16.01 -11.44
N LEU A 81 0.87 -15.68 -11.21
CA LEU A 81 -0.19 -16.68 -11.03
C LEU A 81 -0.43 -17.54 -12.26
N GLN A 82 -0.25 -16.99 -13.45
CA GLN A 82 -0.36 -17.75 -14.71
C GLN A 82 0.68 -18.86 -14.87
N LYS A 83 1.70 -18.92 -14.00
CA LYS A 83 2.72 -19.99 -13.98
C LYS A 83 2.32 -21.21 -13.14
N TYR A 84 1.21 -21.14 -12.42
CA TYR A 84 0.64 -22.22 -11.60
C TYR A 84 -0.66 -22.75 -12.21
#